data_AF-G7W8T8-F1
#
_entry.id   AF-G7W8T8-F1
#
_cell.length_a   1.000
_cell.length_b   1.000
_cell.length_c   1.000
_cell.angle_alpha   90.00
_cell.angle_beta   90.00
_cell.angle_gamma   90.00
#
_symmetry.space_group_name_H-M   'P 1'
#
loop_
_entity.id
_entity.type
_entity.pdbx_description
1 polymer ?
#
loop_
_entity_poly.entity_id
_entity_poly.type
_entity_poly.pdbx_seq_one_letter_code
_entity_poly.pdbx_strand_id
1 'polypeptide(L)'
;MIFTLDQWNSLQQGKYHIGPAPIDPSELGRNNSYVFALPARYNYAVLAGVQEVESILDGHPLEITQPEQPIQEADSSTLFLLNIAWFAFGGELADNNHFSVKTSRIADVERAWGKPDSTVYIEAANGTYATYASHHTVLGFNKQGQIFEIRSFEHGLKSISPEEVKDVLATPPMAAPPAYDNEFDGQMILGYLAGPEFKLEFVFTPTTAASDLSLDHYNILYPRGMETPGREW
;
A
#
# COMPACT_ATOMS: atom_id res chain seq x y z
N MET A 1 -3.94 14.77 12.64
CA MET A 1 -3.62 13.69 13.60
C MET A 1 -4.87 12.86 13.85
N ILE A 2 -4.73 11.61 14.28
CA ILE A 2 -5.85 10.70 14.52
C ILE A 2 -5.65 10.08 15.91
N PHE A 3 -6.70 10.08 16.73
CA PHE A 3 -6.72 9.50 18.07
C PHE A 3 -7.90 8.55 18.22
N THR A 4 -7.77 7.51 19.04
CA THR A 4 -8.96 6.83 19.60
C THR A 4 -9.68 7.75 20.59
N LEU A 5 -10.94 7.47 20.90
CA LEU A 5 -11.70 8.25 21.90
C LEU A 5 -10.99 8.29 23.27
N ASP A 6 -10.41 7.17 23.71
CA ASP A 6 -9.71 7.08 25.00
C ASP A 6 -8.39 7.87 25.02
N GLN A 7 -7.65 7.84 23.91
CA GLN A 7 -6.45 8.65 23.74
C GLN A 7 -6.82 10.14 23.78
N TRP A 8 -7.85 10.56 23.04
CA TRP A 8 -8.32 11.94 23.04
C TRP A 8 -8.76 12.39 24.43
N ASN A 9 -9.56 11.59 25.14
CA ASN A 9 -9.99 11.89 26.50
C ASN A 9 -8.81 11.99 27.47
N SER A 10 -7.80 11.14 27.32
CA SER A 10 -6.59 11.16 28.16
C SER A 10 -5.73 12.40 27.88
N LEU A 11 -5.64 12.83 26.62
CA LEU A 11 -4.99 14.08 26.22
C LEU A 11 -5.72 15.30 26.82
N GLN A 12 -7.05 15.37 26.69
CA GLN A 12 -7.88 16.45 27.25
C GLN A 12 -7.83 16.52 28.79
N GLN A 13 -7.56 15.39 29.45
CA GLN A 13 -7.35 15.30 30.89
C GLN A 13 -5.92 15.64 31.33
N GLY A 14 -5.03 15.99 30.39
CA GLY A 14 -3.63 16.30 30.67
C GLY A 14 -2.82 15.10 31.18
N LYS A 15 -3.26 13.86 30.91
CA LYS A 15 -2.50 12.65 31.30
C LYS A 15 -1.19 12.52 30.52
N TYR A 16 -1.16 13.10 29.33
CA TYR A 16 0.03 13.27 28.51
C TYR A 16 -0.15 14.49 27.62
N HIS A 17 0.96 14.97 27.03
CA HIS A 17 0.97 16.08 26.09
C HIS A 17 1.70 15.67 24.80
N ILE A 18 1.36 16.33 23.70
CA ILE A 18 1.99 16.09 22.41
C ILE A 18 2.85 17.29 22.04
N GLY A 19 4.15 17.10 22.21
CA GLY A 19 5.15 18.13 21.98
C GLY A 19 5.30 19.12 23.14
N PRO A 20 6.26 20.05 23.06
CA PRO A 20 6.56 21.01 24.12
C PRO A 20 5.64 22.25 24.10
N ALA A 21 4.62 22.27 23.25
CA ALA A 21 3.76 23.44 23.09
C ALA A 21 2.84 23.61 24.32
N PRO A 22 2.60 24.84 24.78
CA PRO A 22 1.66 25.12 25.88
C PRO A 22 0.19 25.09 25.42
N ILE A 23 -0.06 24.61 24.21
CA ILE A 23 -1.38 24.53 23.57
C ILE A 23 -1.50 23.11 23.04
N ASP A 24 -2.53 22.40 23.47
CA ASP A 24 -2.81 21.05 23.01
C ASP A 24 -3.43 21.06 21.60
N PRO A 25 -3.41 19.91 20.90
CA PRO A 25 -4.19 19.70 19.68
C PRO A 25 -5.66 20.10 19.82
N SER A 26 -6.25 20.63 18.75
CA SER A 26 -7.68 20.92 18.66
C SER A 26 -8.39 19.91 17.78
N GLU A 27 -9.67 19.65 18.10
CA GLU A 27 -10.49 18.72 17.32
C GLU A 27 -10.91 19.34 15.98
N LEU A 28 -10.76 18.58 14.91
CA LEU A 28 -11.24 18.90 13.57
C LEU A 28 -12.59 18.23 13.28
N GLY A 29 -12.80 17.03 13.83
CA GLY A 29 -14.04 16.26 13.72
C GLY A 29 -13.85 14.86 14.33
N ARG A 30 -14.94 14.13 14.52
CA ARG A 30 -14.89 12.78 15.10
C ARG A 30 -15.95 11.86 14.52
N ASN A 31 -15.72 10.56 14.64
CA ASN A 31 -16.75 9.54 14.51
C ASN A 31 -16.85 8.73 15.82
N ASN A 32 -17.56 7.60 15.80
CA ASN A 32 -17.75 6.77 16.98
C ASN A 32 -16.48 6.02 17.47
N SER A 33 -15.39 6.07 16.70
CA SER A 33 -14.15 5.35 17.00
C SER A 33 -12.94 6.28 17.13
N TYR A 34 -12.92 7.38 16.37
CA TYR A 34 -11.74 8.22 16.19
C TYR A 34 -12.06 9.72 16.27
N VAL A 35 -11.06 10.47 16.73
CA VAL A 35 -11.01 11.94 16.67
C VAL A 35 -9.91 12.35 15.70
N PHE A 36 -10.29 13.12 14.67
CA PHE A 36 -9.37 13.82 13.79
C PHE A 36 -9.04 15.16 14.43
N ALA A 37 -7.76 15.48 14.53
CA ALA A 37 -7.30 16.66 15.26
C ALA A 37 -6.24 17.43 14.48
N LEU A 38 -6.30 18.75 14.59
CA LEU A 38 -5.26 19.65 14.13
C LEU A 38 -4.06 19.60 15.10
N PRO A 39 -2.82 19.59 14.60
CA PRO A 39 -1.63 19.71 15.44
C PRO A 39 -1.68 20.94 16.34
N ALA A 40 -1.12 20.82 17.54
CA ALA A 40 -0.76 21.99 18.33
C ALA A 40 0.04 22.95 17.44
N ARG A 41 -0.34 24.24 17.45
CA ARG A 41 0.32 25.30 16.66
C ARG A 41 0.26 25.15 15.14
N TYR A 42 -0.77 24.52 14.57
CA TYR A 42 -0.86 24.34 13.11
C TYR A 42 -0.74 25.66 12.31
N ASN A 43 -1.17 26.79 12.87
CA ASN A 43 -1.14 28.11 12.23
C ASN A 43 -0.03 29.06 12.74
N TYR A 44 0.97 28.55 13.47
CA TYR A 44 1.98 29.39 14.15
C TYR A 44 2.84 30.24 13.20
N ALA A 45 3.10 29.76 11.98
CA ALA A 45 3.91 30.47 11.00
C ALA A 45 3.15 31.60 10.27
N VAL A 46 1.84 31.74 10.48
CA VAL A 46 0.96 32.78 9.88
C VAL A 46 1.24 32.98 8.39
N LEU A 47 1.20 31.88 7.63
CA LEU A 47 1.47 31.91 6.20
C LEU A 47 0.35 32.63 5.44
N ALA A 48 0.65 33.11 4.22
CA ALA A 48 -0.37 33.66 3.34
C ALA A 48 -1.49 32.63 3.11
N GLY A 49 -2.75 33.08 3.18
CA GLY A 49 -3.93 32.21 3.09
C GLY A 49 -4.40 31.61 4.42
N VAL A 50 -3.71 31.84 5.55
CA VAL A 50 -4.12 31.30 6.85
C VAL A 50 -5.55 31.70 7.23
N GLN A 51 -5.99 32.93 6.94
CA GLN A 51 -7.35 33.38 7.27
C GLN A 51 -8.45 32.62 6.49
N GLU A 52 -8.18 32.23 5.25
CA GLU A 52 -9.10 31.42 4.44
C GLU A 52 -9.22 30.03 5.04
N VAL A 53 -8.10 29.42 5.44
CA VAL A 53 -8.07 28.12 6.12
C VAL A 53 -8.83 28.18 7.45
N GLU A 54 -8.58 29.19 8.30
CA GLU A 54 -9.34 29.38 9.55
C GLU A 54 -10.85 29.47 9.28
N SER A 55 -11.25 30.25 8.27
CA SER A 55 -12.67 30.40 7.90
C SER A 55 -13.31 29.09 7.46
N ILE A 56 -12.58 28.23 6.75
CA ILE A 56 -13.03 26.90 6.35
C ILE A 56 -13.17 26.00 7.58
N LEU A 57 -12.19 26.02 8.48
CA LEU A 57 -12.16 25.18 9.68
C LEU A 57 -13.27 25.57 10.68
N ASP A 58 -13.51 26.86 10.87
CA ASP A 58 -14.62 27.41 11.66
C ASP A 58 -15.99 26.98 11.11
N GLY A 59 -16.06 26.68 9.81
CA GLY A 59 -17.24 26.15 9.14
C GLY A 59 -17.54 24.67 9.42
N HIS A 60 -16.73 23.99 10.24
CA HIS A 60 -16.83 22.55 10.53
C HIS A 60 -17.00 21.71 9.25
N PRO A 61 -16.01 21.73 8.34
CA PRO A 61 -16.15 21.22 6.98
C PRO A 61 -16.16 19.68 6.91
N LEU A 62 -15.87 19.00 8.03
CA LEU A 62 -15.93 17.56 8.11
C LEU A 62 -17.36 17.11 8.40
N GLU A 63 -18.05 16.66 7.37
CA GLU A 63 -19.32 15.97 7.53
C GLU A 63 -19.10 14.50 7.87
N ILE A 64 -19.77 14.04 8.92
CA ILE A 64 -19.77 12.63 9.30
C ILE A 64 -20.76 11.92 8.38
N THR A 65 -20.25 11.18 7.40
CA THR A 65 -21.07 10.14 6.78
C THR A 65 -21.16 8.99 7.77
N GLN A 66 -22.29 8.88 8.46
CA GLN A 66 -22.62 7.61 9.10
C GLN A 66 -22.96 6.65 7.96
N PRO A 67 -22.21 5.57 7.72
CA PRO A 67 -22.80 4.48 6.96
C PRO A 67 -24.04 4.04 7.75
N GLU A 68 -25.20 3.96 7.08
CA GLU A 68 -26.48 3.50 7.67
C GLU A 68 -26.43 2.03 8.15
N GLN A 69 -25.29 1.39 7.96
CA GLN A 69 -24.94 0.06 8.45
C GLN A 69 -23.73 0.21 9.36
N PRO A 70 -23.58 -0.63 10.41
CA PRO A 70 -22.28 -0.78 11.06
C PRO A 70 -21.24 -0.93 9.95
N ILE A 71 -20.10 -0.23 10.06
CA ILE A 71 -18.94 -0.61 9.24
C ILE A 71 -18.73 -2.06 9.63
N GLN A 72 -19.16 -2.98 8.75
CA GLN A 72 -18.82 -4.37 8.90
C GLN A 72 -17.31 -4.33 8.88
N GLU A 73 -16.71 -4.69 10.02
CA GLU A 73 -15.27 -4.66 10.22
C GLU A 73 -14.69 -5.31 8.97
N ALA A 74 -14.02 -4.52 8.13
CA ALA A 74 -13.57 -5.01 6.85
C ALA A 74 -12.69 -6.21 7.17
N ASP A 75 -13.02 -7.36 6.58
CA ASP A 75 -12.26 -8.57 6.87
C ASP A 75 -10.78 -8.31 6.56
N SER A 76 -9.92 -8.97 7.31
CA SER A 76 -8.47 -8.90 7.22
C SER A 76 -7.95 -8.90 5.77
N SER A 77 -8.54 -9.71 4.89
CA SER A 77 -8.23 -9.76 3.46
C SER A 77 -8.56 -8.46 2.73
N THR A 78 -9.73 -7.85 3.01
CA THR A 78 -10.12 -6.55 2.43
C THR A 78 -9.14 -5.44 2.85
N LEU A 79 -8.84 -5.35 4.14
CA LEU A 79 -7.87 -4.34 4.64
C LEU A 79 -6.49 -4.55 4.03
N PHE A 80 -6.07 -5.80 3.88
CA PHE A 80 -4.80 -6.13 3.29
C PHE A 80 -4.73 -5.76 1.79
N LEU A 81 -5.78 -6.03 1.02
CA LEU A 81 -5.88 -5.63 -0.39
C LEU A 81 -5.88 -4.10 -0.57
N LEU A 82 -6.58 -3.37 0.29
CA LEU A 82 -6.56 -1.90 0.29
C LEU A 82 -5.16 -1.36 0.62
N ASN A 83 -4.43 -1.99 1.54
CA ASN A 83 -3.04 -1.64 1.83
C ASN A 83 -2.13 -1.93 0.62
N ILE A 84 -2.27 -3.07 -0.05
CA ILE A 84 -1.53 -3.36 -1.29
C ILE A 84 -1.74 -2.25 -2.30
N ALA A 85 -2.99 -1.87 -2.55
CA ALA A 85 -3.30 -0.81 -3.50
C ALA A 85 -2.66 0.54 -3.12
N TRP A 86 -2.68 0.89 -1.83
CA TRP A 86 -2.07 2.13 -1.34
C TRP A 86 -0.55 2.14 -1.54
N PHE A 87 0.15 1.09 -1.09
CA PHE A 87 1.62 1.00 -1.20
C PHE A 87 2.09 0.84 -2.64
N ALA A 88 1.27 0.25 -3.52
CA ALA A 88 1.57 0.17 -4.94
C ALA A 88 1.79 1.54 -5.60
N PHE A 89 1.06 2.58 -5.19
CA PHE A 89 1.28 3.95 -5.69
C PHE A 89 2.65 4.52 -5.29
N GLY A 90 3.27 4.00 -4.21
CA GLY A 90 4.63 4.31 -3.79
C GLY A 90 5.69 3.39 -4.39
N GLY A 91 5.31 2.34 -5.12
CA GLY A 91 6.24 1.35 -5.63
C GLY A 91 6.71 0.33 -4.58
N GLU A 92 5.95 0.15 -3.49
CA GLU A 92 6.33 -0.64 -2.31
C GLU A 92 5.38 -1.83 -2.09
N LEU A 93 5.88 -2.89 -1.44
CA LEU A 93 5.03 -3.96 -0.92
C LEU A 93 4.29 -3.50 0.34
N ALA A 94 3.09 -4.03 0.61
CA ALA A 94 2.34 -3.70 1.83
C ALA A 94 2.87 -4.39 3.09
N ASP A 95 3.45 -5.57 2.94
CA ASP A 95 4.00 -6.42 4.02
C ASP A 95 5.51 -6.19 4.23
N ASN A 96 6.21 -5.62 3.25
CA ASN A 96 7.64 -5.36 3.29
C ASN A 96 8.02 -4.04 2.60
N ASN A 97 7.52 -2.93 3.14
CA ASN A 97 7.63 -1.58 2.58
C ASN A 97 8.97 -0.86 2.82
N HIS A 98 10.04 -1.59 3.15
CA HIS A 98 11.36 -0.98 3.38
C HIS A 98 12.10 -0.63 2.09
N PHE A 99 11.66 -1.20 0.96
CA PHE A 99 12.26 -1.04 -0.35
C PHE A 99 11.18 -0.76 -1.39
N SER A 100 11.50 0.07 -2.37
CA SER A 100 10.62 0.39 -3.48
C SER A 100 11.27 0.10 -4.82
N VAL A 101 10.45 -0.27 -5.80
CA VAL A 101 10.87 -0.24 -7.20
C VAL A 101 11.30 1.18 -7.58
N LYS A 102 12.08 1.33 -8.65
CA LYS A 102 12.64 2.59 -9.17
C LYS A 102 13.71 3.23 -8.28
N THR A 103 13.54 3.31 -6.95
CA THR A 103 14.47 4.09 -6.10
C THR A 103 15.46 3.23 -5.31
N SER A 104 15.05 2.07 -4.82
CA SER A 104 15.94 1.17 -4.09
C SER A 104 16.91 0.43 -5.02
N ARG A 105 18.04 0.03 -4.45
CA ARG A 105 19.06 -0.78 -5.13
C ARG A 105 19.26 -2.11 -4.42
N ILE A 106 19.63 -3.14 -5.16
CA ILE A 106 19.90 -4.46 -4.59
C ILE A 106 21.01 -4.43 -3.53
N ALA A 107 21.99 -3.54 -3.67
CA ALA A 107 23.06 -3.37 -2.69
C ALA A 107 22.56 -2.86 -1.33
N ASP A 108 21.45 -2.11 -1.29
CA ASP A 108 20.85 -1.64 -0.04
C ASP A 108 20.09 -2.76 0.65
N VAL A 109 19.41 -3.61 -0.13
CA VAL A 109 18.79 -4.84 0.36
C VAL A 109 19.86 -5.77 0.93
N GLU A 110 20.96 -6.00 0.22
CA GLU A 110 22.03 -6.88 0.70
C GLU A 110 22.66 -6.37 2.01
N ARG A 111 22.72 -5.05 2.19
CA ARG A 111 23.21 -4.45 3.44
C ARG A 111 22.25 -4.69 4.60
N ALA A 112 20.94 -4.69 4.34
CA ALA A 112 19.91 -4.86 5.36
C ALA A 112 19.64 -6.34 5.68
N TRP A 113 19.59 -7.20 4.68
CA TRP A 113 19.13 -8.58 4.77
C TRP A 113 20.23 -9.62 4.56
N GLY A 114 21.42 -9.21 4.11
CA GLY A 114 22.50 -10.13 3.72
C GLY A 114 22.37 -10.59 2.27
N LYS A 115 23.14 -11.61 1.88
CA LYS A 115 23.10 -12.15 0.51
C LYS A 115 21.79 -12.92 0.25
N PRO A 116 21.26 -12.90 -0.98
CA PRO A 116 20.08 -13.70 -1.32
C PRO A 116 20.38 -15.20 -1.26
N ASP A 117 19.35 -15.99 -1.00
CA ASP A 117 19.42 -17.45 -1.00
C ASP A 117 19.76 -17.99 -2.40
N SER A 118 19.21 -17.36 -3.43
CA SER A 118 19.47 -17.69 -4.83
C SER A 118 19.29 -16.48 -5.74
N THR A 119 19.96 -16.51 -6.90
CA THR A 119 19.73 -15.57 -7.98
C THR A 119 19.51 -16.29 -9.31
N VAL A 120 18.60 -15.77 -10.14
CA VAL A 120 18.33 -16.27 -11.49
C VAL A 120 18.30 -15.10 -12.47
N TYR A 121 19.06 -15.21 -13.56
CA TYR A 121 18.96 -14.26 -14.66
C TYR A 121 17.85 -14.69 -15.62
N ILE A 122 16.94 -13.77 -15.93
CA ILE A 122 15.83 -13.99 -16.85
C ILE A 122 16.06 -13.12 -18.09
N GLU A 123 16.38 -13.77 -19.21
CA GLU A 123 16.70 -13.10 -20.47
C GLU A 123 15.52 -12.25 -20.98
N ALA A 124 14.30 -12.77 -20.92
CA ALA A 124 13.09 -12.06 -21.36
C ALA A 124 12.80 -10.76 -20.57
N ALA A 125 13.27 -10.68 -19.32
CA ALA A 125 13.17 -9.47 -18.50
C ALA A 125 14.48 -8.65 -18.49
N ASN A 126 15.54 -9.19 -19.11
CA ASN A 126 16.92 -8.71 -19.04
C ASN A 126 17.29 -8.24 -17.63
N GLY A 127 17.01 -9.10 -16.65
CA GLY A 127 17.11 -8.77 -15.23
C GLY A 127 17.49 -9.98 -14.40
N THR A 128 18.05 -9.72 -13.23
CA THR A 128 18.36 -10.75 -12.23
C THR A 128 17.31 -10.71 -11.14
N TYR A 129 16.79 -11.87 -10.77
CA TYR A 129 15.85 -12.04 -9.67
C TYR A 129 16.59 -12.65 -8.48
N ALA A 130 16.57 -11.96 -7.35
CA ALA A 130 17.14 -12.41 -6.09
C ALA A 130 16.03 -12.87 -5.14
N THR A 131 16.14 -14.11 -4.65
CA THR A 131 15.21 -14.71 -3.70
C THR A 131 15.71 -14.53 -2.27
N TYR A 132 14.84 -14.02 -1.40
CA TYR A 132 15.05 -13.90 0.04
C TYR A 132 13.93 -14.66 0.76
N ALA A 133 14.14 -15.96 0.97
CA ALA A 133 13.12 -16.89 1.46
C ALA A 133 12.65 -16.52 2.88
N SER A 134 13.56 -16.08 3.76
CA SER A 134 13.23 -15.64 5.12
C SER A 134 12.39 -14.36 5.17
N HIS A 135 12.30 -13.63 4.05
CA HIS A 135 11.52 -12.41 3.90
C HIS A 135 10.31 -12.61 2.98
N HIS A 136 10.05 -13.85 2.53
CA HIS A 136 8.98 -14.16 1.57
C HIS A 136 8.98 -13.25 0.33
N THR A 137 10.16 -12.79 -0.09
CA THR A 137 10.30 -11.70 -1.08
C THR A 137 11.23 -12.11 -2.21
N VAL A 138 10.88 -11.72 -3.43
CA VAL A 138 11.76 -11.79 -4.61
C VAL A 138 11.91 -10.40 -5.21
N LEU A 139 13.16 -10.04 -5.55
CA LEU A 139 13.52 -8.72 -6.09
C LEU A 139 14.13 -8.87 -7.49
N GLY A 140 13.47 -8.31 -8.49
CA GLY A 140 13.98 -8.15 -9.85
C GLY A 140 14.79 -6.86 -9.98
N PHE A 141 16.04 -6.94 -10.45
CA PHE A 141 16.91 -5.78 -10.64
C PHE A 141 17.69 -5.83 -11.96
N ASN A 142 17.95 -4.65 -12.53
CA ASN A 142 18.70 -4.50 -13.78
C ASN A 142 20.22 -4.57 -13.56
N LYS A 143 21.00 -4.48 -14.64
CA LYS A 143 22.48 -4.55 -14.57
C LYS A 143 23.11 -3.46 -13.70
N GLN A 144 22.43 -2.33 -13.52
CA GLN A 144 22.87 -1.25 -12.64
C GLN A 144 22.50 -1.51 -11.18
N GLY A 145 21.74 -2.57 -10.89
CA GLY A 145 21.29 -2.91 -9.54
C GLY A 145 20.06 -2.12 -9.08
N GLN A 146 19.38 -1.39 -9.97
CA GLN A 146 18.11 -0.74 -9.66
C GLN A 146 17.01 -1.80 -9.64
N ILE A 147 16.19 -1.77 -8.59
CA ILE A 147 15.06 -2.67 -8.44
C ILE A 147 13.93 -2.20 -9.36
N PHE A 148 13.44 -3.09 -10.22
CA PHE A 148 12.33 -2.81 -11.13
C PHE A 148 11.09 -3.66 -10.83
N GLU A 149 11.22 -4.70 -10.01
CA GLU A 149 10.09 -5.55 -9.60
C GLU A 149 10.32 -6.08 -8.19
N ILE A 150 9.26 -6.09 -7.39
CA ILE A 150 9.26 -6.70 -6.06
C ILE A 150 8.03 -7.60 -5.95
N ARG A 151 8.23 -8.84 -5.50
CA ARG A 151 7.15 -9.83 -5.29
C ARG A 151 7.06 -10.20 -3.82
N SER A 152 5.83 -10.33 -3.32
CA SER A 152 5.56 -10.90 -2.00
C SER A 152 4.85 -12.23 -2.12
N PHE A 153 5.34 -13.21 -1.36
CA PHE A 153 4.80 -14.57 -1.21
C PHE A 153 4.28 -14.81 0.22
N GLU A 154 3.86 -13.74 0.91
CA GLU A 154 3.40 -13.85 2.30
C GLU A 154 2.28 -14.89 2.49
N HIS A 155 2.29 -15.57 3.63
CA HIS A 155 1.41 -16.72 3.85
C HIS A 155 -0.08 -16.36 3.90
N GLY A 156 -0.41 -15.11 4.25
CA GLY A 156 -1.78 -14.60 4.32
C GLY A 156 -2.48 -14.46 2.96
N LEU A 157 -1.75 -14.62 1.85
CA LEU A 157 -2.29 -14.43 0.50
C LEU A 157 -3.23 -15.57 0.06
N LYS A 158 -3.06 -16.79 0.59
CA LYS A 158 -3.63 -18.02 0.02
C LYS A 158 -5.15 -18.17 0.12
N SER A 159 -5.85 -17.27 0.81
CA SER A 159 -7.31 -17.26 0.89
C SER A 159 -7.98 -16.27 -0.07
N ILE A 160 -7.20 -15.42 -0.74
CA ILE A 160 -7.73 -14.34 -1.58
C ILE A 160 -8.04 -14.86 -2.98
N SER A 161 -9.27 -14.62 -3.45
CA SER A 161 -9.74 -15.00 -4.79
C SER A 161 -9.61 -13.87 -5.82
N PRO A 162 -9.62 -14.17 -7.13
CA PRO A 162 -9.61 -13.13 -8.17
C PRO A 162 -10.78 -12.15 -8.07
N GLU A 163 -11.98 -12.66 -7.80
CA GLU A 163 -13.19 -11.83 -7.68
C GLU A 163 -13.13 -10.91 -6.47
N GLU A 164 -12.58 -11.37 -5.35
CA GLU A 164 -12.37 -10.52 -4.17
C GLU A 164 -11.42 -9.35 -4.47
N VAL A 165 -10.34 -9.58 -5.23
CA VAL A 165 -9.45 -8.49 -5.66
C VAL A 165 -10.19 -7.50 -6.55
N LYS A 166 -10.98 -7.98 -7.53
CA LYS A 166 -11.77 -7.11 -8.42
C LYS A 166 -12.76 -6.25 -7.64
N ASP A 167 -13.49 -6.85 -6.71
CA ASP A 167 -14.50 -6.18 -5.90
C ASP A 167 -13.88 -5.12 -4.98
N VAL A 168 -12.80 -5.46 -4.27
CA VAL A 168 -12.14 -4.53 -3.34
C VAL A 168 -11.49 -3.38 -4.09
N LEU A 169 -10.75 -3.66 -5.17
CA LEU A 169 -10.00 -2.63 -5.92
C LEU A 169 -10.87 -1.79 -6.88
N ALA A 170 -12.14 -2.14 -7.05
CA ALA A 170 -13.14 -1.23 -7.65
C ALA A 170 -13.41 0.00 -6.77
N THR A 171 -12.93 0.02 -5.52
CA THR A 171 -13.02 1.16 -4.60
C THR A 171 -11.66 1.87 -4.44
N PRO A 172 -11.62 3.12 -3.92
CA PRO A 172 -10.36 3.79 -3.61
C PRO A 172 -9.46 2.97 -2.69
N PRO A 173 -8.13 3.04 -2.84
CA PRO A 173 -7.41 4.05 -3.62
C PRO A 173 -7.25 3.72 -5.11
N MET A 174 -7.52 2.49 -5.54
CA MET A 174 -7.38 2.10 -6.95
C MET A 174 -8.54 2.62 -7.80
N ALA A 175 -9.78 2.35 -7.34
CA ALA A 175 -11.03 2.79 -7.95
C ALA A 175 -11.12 2.50 -9.46
N ALA A 176 -10.58 1.36 -9.89
CA ALA A 176 -10.46 1.00 -11.30
C ALA A 176 -10.54 -0.52 -11.50
N PRO A 177 -11.10 -1.00 -12.63
CA PRO A 177 -10.98 -2.39 -13.02
C PRO A 177 -9.51 -2.74 -13.38
N PRO A 178 -9.15 -4.03 -13.45
CA PRO A 178 -7.83 -4.42 -13.96
C PRO A 178 -7.64 -3.92 -15.39
N ALA A 179 -6.46 -3.35 -15.66
CA ALA A 179 -6.01 -2.99 -17.00
C ALA A 179 -5.52 -4.22 -17.79
N TYR A 180 -5.22 -5.32 -17.08
CA TYR A 180 -4.86 -6.61 -17.66
C TYR A 180 -5.54 -7.73 -16.88
N ASP A 181 -6.21 -8.63 -17.58
CA ASP A 181 -6.84 -9.84 -17.02
C ASP A 181 -6.63 -10.94 -18.05
N ASN A 182 -5.72 -11.88 -17.76
CA ASN A 182 -5.38 -12.95 -18.69
C ASN A 182 -4.95 -14.22 -17.97
N GLU A 183 -5.11 -15.35 -18.66
CA GLU A 183 -4.66 -16.65 -18.20
C GLU A 183 -3.39 -17.07 -18.95
N PHE A 184 -2.40 -17.56 -18.19
CA PHE A 184 -1.16 -18.07 -18.74
C PHE A 184 -0.70 -19.30 -17.96
N ASP A 185 -0.47 -20.41 -18.65
CA ASP A 185 0.02 -21.66 -18.06
C ASP A 185 -0.80 -22.16 -16.85
N GLY A 186 -2.13 -22.01 -16.92
CA GLY A 186 -3.06 -22.36 -15.86
C GLY A 186 -3.09 -21.39 -14.67
N GLN A 187 -2.37 -20.27 -14.76
CA GLN A 187 -2.42 -19.16 -13.80
C GLN A 187 -3.31 -18.04 -14.32
N MET A 188 -3.99 -17.32 -13.43
CA MET A 188 -4.68 -16.07 -13.77
C MET A 188 -3.85 -14.90 -13.28
N ILE A 189 -3.74 -13.85 -14.09
CA ILE A 189 -2.99 -12.65 -13.75
C ILE A 189 -3.91 -11.44 -13.88
N LEU A 190 -4.09 -10.71 -12.78
CA LEU A 190 -4.78 -9.42 -12.76
C LEU A 190 -3.75 -8.31 -12.62
N GLY A 191 -3.74 -7.36 -13.56
CA GLY A 191 -2.85 -6.22 -13.59
C GLY A 191 -3.60 -4.90 -13.45
N TYR A 192 -3.11 -4.02 -12.58
CA TYR A 192 -3.66 -2.69 -12.29
C TYR A 192 -2.60 -1.61 -12.48
N LEU A 193 -3.04 -0.43 -12.92
CA LEU A 193 -2.19 0.75 -13.00
C LEU A 193 -2.10 1.42 -11.62
N ALA A 194 -0.90 1.45 -11.03
CA ALA A 194 -0.65 2.13 -9.76
C ALA A 194 -0.02 3.51 -10.04
N GLY A 195 -0.84 4.42 -10.53
CA GLY A 195 -0.40 5.73 -11.00
C GLY A 195 0.34 5.65 -12.34
N PRO A 196 1.08 6.71 -12.73
CA PRO A 196 1.69 6.81 -14.06
C PRO A 196 3.00 6.03 -14.23
N GLU A 197 3.57 5.50 -13.13
CA GLU A 197 4.90 4.91 -13.13
C GLU A 197 4.92 3.43 -12.77
N PHE A 198 3.95 2.98 -11.98
CA PHE A 198 3.98 1.64 -11.39
C PHE A 198 2.80 0.80 -11.83
N LYS A 199 3.00 -0.51 -11.75
CA LYS A 199 1.98 -1.52 -11.99
C LYS A 199 1.90 -2.45 -10.81
N LEU A 200 0.70 -2.90 -10.50
CA LEU A 200 0.40 -3.90 -9.50
C LEU A 200 -0.14 -5.13 -10.22
N GLU A 201 0.46 -6.29 -10.00
CA GLU A 201 -0.04 -7.56 -10.51
C GLU A 201 -0.36 -8.52 -9.38
N PHE A 202 -1.43 -9.28 -9.54
CA PHE A 202 -1.82 -10.39 -8.69
C PHE A 202 -1.78 -11.67 -9.53
N VAL A 203 -1.08 -12.68 -9.04
CA VAL A 203 -0.92 -13.97 -9.72
C VAL A 203 -1.63 -15.04 -8.91
N PHE A 204 -2.60 -15.69 -9.54
CA PHE A 204 -3.42 -16.73 -8.93
C PHE A 204 -3.08 -18.09 -9.53
N THR A 205 -3.02 -19.11 -8.68
CA THR A 205 -2.74 -20.49 -9.08
C THR A 205 -3.90 -21.43 -8.69
N PRO A 206 -4.09 -22.55 -9.41
CA PRO A 206 -5.11 -23.54 -9.06
C PRO A 206 -4.86 -24.14 -7.68
N THR A 207 -5.92 -24.22 -6.87
CA THR A 207 -5.90 -24.95 -5.61
C THR A 207 -6.16 -26.45 -5.80
N THR A 208 -5.94 -27.23 -4.74
CA THR A 208 -6.25 -28.67 -4.75
C THR A 208 -7.76 -28.98 -4.81
N ALA A 209 -8.62 -27.99 -4.57
CA ALA A 209 -10.05 -28.08 -4.84
C ALA A 209 -10.30 -27.70 -6.32
N ALA A 210 -10.83 -28.65 -7.10
CA ALA A 210 -10.89 -28.58 -8.55
C ALA A 210 -11.89 -27.52 -9.07
N SER A 211 -11.48 -26.25 -9.04
CA SER A 211 -11.96 -25.08 -9.82
C SER A 211 -11.55 -23.75 -9.16
N ASP A 212 -10.99 -23.79 -7.96
CA ASP A 212 -10.75 -22.58 -7.17
C ASP A 212 -9.33 -22.07 -7.39
N LEU A 213 -9.19 -20.77 -7.63
CA LEU A 213 -7.93 -20.06 -7.73
C LEU A 213 -7.64 -19.34 -6.41
N SER A 214 -6.39 -19.43 -5.94
CA SER A 214 -5.91 -18.68 -4.78
C SER A 214 -4.73 -17.79 -5.18
N LEU A 215 -4.64 -16.61 -4.56
CA LEU A 215 -3.50 -15.73 -4.74
C LEU A 215 -2.20 -16.43 -4.28
N ASP A 216 -1.27 -16.58 -5.21
CA ASP A 216 0.05 -17.15 -4.97
C ASP A 216 1.02 -16.05 -4.50
N HIS A 217 1.05 -14.95 -5.25
CA HIS A 217 1.81 -13.76 -4.93
C HIS A 217 1.20 -12.52 -5.59
N TYR A 218 1.60 -11.36 -5.10
CA TYR A 218 1.42 -10.09 -5.82
C TYR A 218 2.78 -9.45 -6.05
N ASN A 219 2.85 -8.57 -7.05
CA ASN A 219 4.08 -7.87 -7.38
C ASN A 219 3.84 -6.44 -7.82
N ILE A 220 4.78 -5.58 -7.46
CA ILE A 220 4.86 -4.19 -7.90
C ILE A 220 5.97 -4.05 -8.91
N LEU A 221 5.70 -3.39 -10.02
CA LEU A 221 6.63 -3.21 -11.12
C LEU A 221 6.85 -1.73 -11.43
N TYR A 222 8.08 -1.41 -11.82
CA TYR A 222 8.45 -0.19 -12.51
C TYR A 222 8.91 -0.56 -13.94
N PRO A 223 8.00 -0.57 -14.93
CA PRO A 223 8.30 -1.09 -16.27
C PRO A 223 9.47 -0.39 -16.96
N ARG A 224 9.62 0.92 -16.76
CA ARG A 224 10.74 1.71 -17.32
C ARG A 224 12.11 1.35 -16.72
N GLY A 225 12.15 0.59 -15.63
CA GLY A 225 13.38 0.06 -15.06
C GLY A 225 13.89 -1.19 -15.79
N MET A 226 13.05 -1.82 -16.62
CA MET A 226 13.39 -2.95 -17.47
C MET A 226 14.02 -2.44 -18.78
N GLU A 227 15.07 -3.10 -19.28
CA GLU A 227 15.74 -2.70 -20.53
C GLU A 227 14.83 -2.91 -21.76
N THR A 228 13.96 -3.92 -21.72
CA THR A 228 12.88 -4.13 -22.69
C THR A 228 11.56 -4.07 -21.93
N PRO A 229 10.81 -2.96 -22.04
CA PRO A 229 9.57 -2.80 -21.30
C PRO A 229 8.55 -3.85 -21.79
N GLY A 230 8.37 -4.90 -20.98
CA GLY A 230 7.29 -5.87 -21.12
C GLY A 230 6.12 -5.45 -20.23
N ARG A 231 4.94 -6.07 -20.44
CA ARG A 231 3.73 -5.80 -19.63
C ARG A 231 3.35 -4.32 -19.68
N GLU A 232 3.31 -3.75 -20.89
CA GLU A 232 3.03 -2.32 -21.20
C GLU A 232 1.54 -1.94 -21.21
N TRP A 233 0.65 -2.86 -20.84
CA TRP A 233 -0.80 -2.63 -20.75
C TRP A 233 -1.18 -1.47 -19.84
#